data_AF-W5WDT1-F1
#
_entry.id   AF-W5WDT1-F1
#
_cell.length_a   1.000
_cell.length_b   1.000
_cell.length_c   1.000
_cell.angle_alpha   90.00
_cell.angle_beta   90.00
_cell.angle_gamma   90.00
#
_symmetry.space_group_name_H-M   'P 1'
#
loop_
_entity.id
_entity.type
_entity.pdbx_description
1 polymer ?
#
loop_
_entity_poly.entity_id
_entity_poly.type
_entity_poly.pdbx_seq_one_letter_code
_entity_poly.pdbx_strand_id
1 'polypeptide(L)'
;MFVAQHPLTVGEGGFVQQDTLTAAIRPDAERIAYPYEACARAATCPTLAGKEPLLADRFTGERVPLTESMTCDLAELTAANELDVMTHSTELRIRYAAALTELFRSWERLLSPAARAATADR
;
A
#
# COMPACT_ATOMS: atom_id res chain seq x y z
N MET A 1 1.92 9.21 10.48
CA MET A 1 3.24 8.60 10.69
C MET A 1 3.08 7.12 10.38
N PHE A 2 3.46 6.69 9.17
CA PHE A 2 3.32 5.30 8.72
C PHE A 2 4.47 4.47 9.28
N VAL A 3 4.23 3.20 9.58
CA VAL A 3 5.27 2.27 10.03
C VAL A 3 6.31 2.18 8.91
N ALA A 4 7.44 2.84 9.11
CA ALA A 4 8.62 2.60 8.32
C ALA A 4 8.96 1.12 8.50
N GLN A 5 8.94 0.38 7.39
CA GLN A 5 9.45 -1.00 7.35
C GLN A 5 10.86 -0.96 7.96
N HIS A 6 10.99 -1.52 9.17
CA HIS A 6 12.30 -1.77 9.77
C HIS A 6 13.07 -2.70 8.83
N PRO A 7 14.39 -2.52 8.67
CA PRO A 7 15.18 -3.44 7.88
C PRO A 7 15.10 -4.84 8.51
N LEU A 8 14.45 -5.77 7.82
CA LEU A 8 14.46 -7.17 8.19
C LEU A 8 15.91 -7.66 8.03
N THR A 9 16.54 -8.06 9.13
CA THR A 9 17.79 -8.83 9.06
C THR A 9 17.44 -10.17 8.43
N VAL A 10 17.87 -10.37 7.19
CA VAL A 10 17.68 -11.62 6.45
C VAL A 10 18.53 -12.69 7.11
N GLY A 11 17.87 -13.61 7.83
CA GLY A 11 18.45 -14.89 8.19
C GLY A 11 18.57 -15.75 6.93
N GLU A 12 19.78 -16.25 6.70
CA GLU A 12 20.18 -17.12 5.59
C GLU A 12 19.14 -18.22 5.31
N GLY A 13 18.42 -18.09 4.19
CA GLY A 13 17.45 -19.06 3.69
C GLY A 13 17.30 -18.87 2.18
N GLY A 14 17.61 -19.89 1.41
CA GLY A 14 17.91 -19.84 -0.03
C GLY A 14 16.97 -18.98 -0.87
N PHE A 15 17.55 -18.12 -1.70
CA PHE A 15 16.85 -17.36 -2.72
C PHE A 15 16.17 -18.30 -3.71
N VAL A 16 14.85 -18.27 -3.75
CA VAL A 16 14.08 -18.80 -4.88
C VAL A 16 14.43 -17.95 -6.10
N GLN A 17 14.83 -18.63 -7.16
CA GLN A 17 15.32 -18.07 -8.42
C GLN A 17 14.28 -17.13 -9.05
N GLN A 18 14.67 -15.87 -9.29
CA GLN A 18 13.80 -14.76 -9.69
C GLN A 18 13.02 -15.00 -11.00
N ASP A 19 13.43 -15.97 -11.82
CA ASP A 19 12.80 -16.29 -13.12
C ASP A 19 11.40 -16.89 -13.03
N THR A 20 10.95 -17.38 -11.87
CA THR A 20 9.65 -18.06 -11.76
C THR A 20 8.49 -17.12 -11.41
N LEU A 21 8.77 -15.92 -10.89
CA LEU A 21 7.73 -15.02 -10.39
C LEU A 21 7.03 -14.23 -11.52
N THR A 22 7.76 -13.90 -12.59
CA THR A 22 7.24 -13.16 -13.75
C THR A 22 6.13 -13.93 -14.50
N ALA A 23 6.20 -15.26 -14.54
CA ALA A 23 5.23 -16.07 -15.28
C ALA A 23 3.83 -16.16 -14.62
N ALA A 24 3.73 -15.83 -13.32
CA ALA A 24 2.49 -15.93 -12.55
C ALA A 24 1.74 -14.60 -12.40
N ILE A 25 2.41 -13.48 -12.67
CA ILE A 25 1.85 -12.13 -12.52
C ILE A 25 1.33 -11.70 -13.90
N ARG A 26 0.01 -11.53 -14.02
CA ARG A 26 -0.61 -10.97 -15.23
C ARG A 26 0.02 -9.59 -15.50
N PRO A 27 0.27 -9.19 -16.76
CA PRO A 27 0.96 -7.93 -17.08
C PRO A 27 0.35 -6.66 -16.45
N ASP A 28 -0.95 -6.65 -16.13
CA ASP A 28 -1.57 -5.57 -15.35
C ASP A 28 -1.09 -5.50 -13.90
N ALA A 29 -0.83 -6.64 -13.26
CA ALA A 29 -0.31 -6.71 -11.90
C ALA A 29 1.19 -6.37 -11.83
N GLU A 30 1.95 -6.52 -12.91
CA GLU A 30 3.33 -6.03 -12.98
C GLU A 30 3.40 -4.50 -12.95
N ARG A 31 2.41 -3.82 -13.55
CA ARG A 31 2.38 -2.35 -13.64
C ARG A 31 2.22 -1.67 -12.28
N ILE A 32 1.62 -2.34 -11.29
CA ILE A 32 1.42 -1.76 -9.95
C ILE A 32 2.50 -2.15 -8.94
N ALA A 33 3.23 -3.24 -9.18
CA ALA A 33 4.24 -3.75 -8.26
C ALA A 33 5.33 -2.70 -7.95
N TYR A 34 5.93 -2.10 -8.99
CA TYR A 34 6.93 -1.06 -8.79
C TYR A 34 6.35 0.19 -8.10
N PRO A 35 5.26 0.84 -8.59
CA PRO A 35 4.65 1.98 -7.89
C PRO A 35 4.32 1.70 -6.43
N TYR A 36 3.84 0.51 -6.10
CA TYR A 36 3.50 0.13 -4.73
C TYR A 36 4.75 0.01 -3.84
N GLU A 37 5.82 -0.60 -4.34
CA GLU A 37 7.08 -0.72 -3.60
C GLU A 37 7.87 0.59 -3.50
N ALA A 38 7.82 1.42 -4.53
CA ALA A 38 8.47 2.73 -4.57
C ALA A 38 7.73 3.78 -3.75
N CYS A 39 6.45 3.57 -3.45
CA CYS A 39 5.63 4.51 -2.71
C CYS A 39 6.18 4.82 -1.30
N ALA A 40 6.58 6.08 -1.08
CA ALA A 40 6.71 6.65 0.25
C ALA A 40 5.31 6.86 0.85
N ARG A 41 4.73 5.82 1.44
CA ARG A 41 3.33 5.80 1.94
C ARG A 41 2.94 7.06 2.73
N ALA A 42 3.81 7.53 3.62
CA ALA A 42 3.53 8.74 4.42
C ALA A 42 3.35 10.03 3.60
N ALA A 43 3.97 10.12 2.43
CA ALA A 43 3.85 11.25 1.52
C ALA A 43 2.80 11.01 0.42
N THR A 44 2.63 9.77 -0.03
CA THR A 44 1.70 9.41 -1.10
C THR A 44 0.26 9.26 -0.60
N CYS A 45 0.02 8.47 0.46
CA CYS A 45 -1.32 8.08 0.92
C CYS A 45 -2.25 9.27 1.22
N PRO A 46 -1.80 10.37 1.86
CA PRO A 46 -2.65 11.54 2.09
C PRO A 46 -3.11 12.24 0.82
N THR A 47 -2.42 12.05 -0.31
CA THR A 47 -2.74 12.72 -1.58
C THR A 47 -3.78 11.96 -2.41
N LEU A 48 -3.99 10.66 -2.15
CA LEU A 48 -4.79 9.80 -3.03
C LEU A 48 -6.25 10.23 -3.18
N ALA A 49 -6.85 10.81 -2.12
CA ALA A 49 -8.20 11.36 -2.16
C ALA A 49 -8.28 12.80 -2.72
N GLY A 50 -7.13 13.41 -3.02
CA GLY A 50 -7.02 14.77 -3.51
C GLY A 50 -7.35 14.89 -5.00
N LYS A 51 -7.36 16.14 -5.50
CA LYS A 51 -7.59 16.43 -6.93
C LYS A 51 -6.42 16.01 -7.82
N GLU A 52 -5.21 15.99 -7.27
CA GLU A 52 -3.96 15.67 -7.96
C GLU A 52 -3.18 14.65 -7.14
N PRO A 53 -3.55 13.36 -7.20
CA PRO A 53 -2.85 12.31 -6.47
C PRO A 53 -1.42 12.16 -6.99
N LEU A 54 -0.45 12.09 -6.08
CA LEU A 54 0.97 12.01 -6.39
C LEU A 54 1.60 10.79 -5.74
N LEU A 55 2.32 10.01 -6.53
CA LEU A 55 3.27 9.04 -6.03
C LEU A 55 4.55 9.78 -5.64
N ALA A 56 4.90 9.77 -4.36
CA ALA A 56 6.24 10.12 -3.91
C ALA A 56 7.11 8.86 -3.96
N ASP A 57 8.08 8.82 -4.87
CA ASP A 57 9.01 7.71 -5.03
C ASP A 57 10.11 7.80 -3.95
N ARG A 58 10.23 6.77 -3.11
CA ARG A 58 11.20 6.71 -2.01
C ARG A 58 12.61 6.33 -2.46
N PHE A 59 12.75 5.76 -3.66
CA PHE A 59 14.03 5.33 -4.21
C PHE A 59 14.70 6.47 -4.99
N THR A 60 13.91 7.23 -5.75
CA THR A 60 14.43 8.33 -6.60
C THR A 60 14.20 9.71 -5.98
N GLY A 61 13.24 9.84 -5.06
CA GLY A 61 12.81 11.13 -4.50
C GLY A 61 11.86 11.92 -5.42
N GLU A 62 11.52 11.39 -6.59
CA GLU A 62 10.64 12.04 -7.56
C GLU A 62 9.18 12.03 -7.09
N ARG A 63 8.38 12.94 -7.66
CA ARG A 63 6.92 12.97 -7.48
C ARG A 63 6.25 12.86 -8.83
N VAL A 64 5.46 11.81 -9.00
CA VAL A 64 4.82 11.48 -10.28
C VAL A 64 3.30 11.51 -10.12
N PRO A 65 2.57 12.19 -11.02
CA PRO A 65 1.10 12.14 -11.04
C PRO A 65 0.58 10.72 -11.22
N LEU A 66 -0.42 10.35 -10.43
CA LEU A 66 -1.11 9.07 -10.57
C LEU A 66 -2.29 9.20 -11.51
N THR A 67 -2.49 8.18 -12.35
CA THR A 67 -3.76 8.02 -13.06
C THR A 67 -4.85 7.59 -12.08
N GLU A 68 -6.12 7.74 -12.47
CA GLU A 68 -7.25 7.31 -11.64
C GLU A 68 -7.16 5.80 -11.32
N SER A 69 -6.88 4.95 -12.32
CA SER A 69 -6.71 3.50 -12.13
C SER A 69 -5.61 3.19 -11.11
N MET A 70 -4.42 3.79 -11.28
CA MET A 70 -3.29 3.55 -10.36
C MET A 70 -3.59 4.07 -8.94
N THR A 71 -4.39 5.12 -8.82
CA THR A 71 -4.82 5.66 -7.52
C THR A 71 -5.71 4.65 -6.79
N CYS A 72 -6.68 4.06 -7.50
CA CYS A 72 -7.54 3.00 -6.94
C CYS A 72 -6.71 1.76 -6.58
N ASP A 73 -5.84 1.29 -7.49
CA ASP A 73 -5.01 0.10 -7.25
C ASP A 73 -4.08 0.28 -6.04
N LEU A 74 -3.43 1.45 -5.91
CA LEU A 74 -2.60 1.77 -4.75
C LEU A 74 -3.40 1.85 -3.45
N ALA A 75 -4.60 2.43 -3.49
CA ALA A 75 -5.47 2.54 -2.32
C ALA A 75 -5.92 1.14 -1.85
N GLU A 76 -6.32 0.27 -2.77
CA GLU A 76 -6.72 -1.11 -2.47
C GLU A 76 -5.58 -1.93 -1.88
N LEU A 77 -4.42 -1.95 -2.55
CA LEU A 77 -3.26 -2.71 -2.08
C LEU A 77 -2.76 -2.20 -0.74
N THR A 78 -2.78 -0.89 -0.52
CA THR A 78 -2.41 -0.31 0.78
C THR A 78 -3.41 -0.72 1.85
N ALA A 79 -4.72 -0.65 1.59
CA ALA A 79 -5.74 -1.06 2.55
C ALA A 79 -5.59 -2.54 2.93
N ALA A 80 -5.45 -3.44 1.95
CA ALA A 80 -5.26 -4.86 2.18
C ALA A 80 -4.00 -5.14 3.04
N ASN A 81 -2.88 -4.51 2.69
CA ASN A 81 -1.61 -4.69 3.40
C ASN A 81 -1.68 -4.21 4.86
N GLU A 82 -2.22 -3.01 5.10
CA GLU A 82 -2.30 -2.47 6.46
C GLU A 82 -3.28 -3.30 7.32
N LEU A 83 -4.39 -3.79 6.75
CA LEU A 83 -5.31 -4.68 7.46
C LEU A 83 -4.65 -6.02 7.85
N ASP A 84 -3.82 -6.58 6.97
CA ASP A 84 -3.04 -7.78 7.26
C ASP A 84 -2.05 -7.54 8.42
N VAL A 85 -1.28 -6.45 8.36
CA VAL A 85 -0.36 -6.04 9.43
C VAL A 85 -1.09 -5.86 10.77
N MET A 86 -2.25 -5.19 10.77
CA MET A 86 -3.08 -4.97 11.97
C MET A 86 -3.67 -6.28 12.53
N THR A 87 -3.84 -7.29 11.68
CA THR A 87 -4.30 -8.62 12.09
C THR A 87 -3.17 -9.36 12.82
N HIS A 88 -1.93 -9.20 12.35
CA HIS A 88 -0.76 -9.88 12.91
C HIS A 88 -0.07 -9.15 14.07
N SER A 89 -0.38 -7.88 14.35
CA SER A 89 0.21 -7.12 15.46
C SER A 89 -0.80 -6.29 16.25
N THR A 90 -1.07 -6.74 17.48
CA THR A 90 -1.94 -6.02 18.43
C THR A 90 -1.33 -4.68 18.85
N GLU A 91 -0.01 -4.59 18.98
CA GLU A 91 0.68 -3.34 19.32
C GLU A 91 0.47 -2.28 18.23
N LEU A 92 0.69 -2.66 16.96
CA LEU A 92 0.47 -1.76 15.84
C LEU A 92 -1.01 -1.37 15.74
N ARG A 93 -1.92 -2.31 15.98
CA ARG A 93 -3.36 -2.04 15.99
C ARG A 93 -3.75 -0.99 17.02
N ILE A 94 -3.31 -1.13 18.27
CA ILE A 94 -3.57 -0.12 19.30
C ILE A 94 -3.01 1.25 18.90
N ARG A 95 -1.82 1.26 18.28
CA ARG A 95 -1.12 2.49 17.95
C ARG A 95 -1.68 3.23 16.74
N TYR A 96 -2.18 2.52 15.73
CA TYR A 96 -2.45 3.12 14.42
C TYR A 96 -3.89 2.95 13.92
N ALA A 97 -4.75 2.14 14.57
CA ALA A 97 -6.11 1.87 14.08
C ALA A 97 -6.88 3.16 13.77
N ALA A 98 -6.95 4.10 14.72
CA ALA A 98 -7.70 5.35 14.53
C ALA A 98 -7.21 6.17 13.32
N ALA A 99 -5.89 6.25 13.10
CA ALA A 99 -5.33 6.98 11.98
C ALA A 99 -5.61 6.29 10.63
N LEU A 100 -5.57 4.95 10.62
CA LEU A 100 -5.88 4.16 9.42
C LEU A 100 -7.38 4.18 9.10
N THR A 101 -8.26 4.11 10.10
CA THR A 101 -9.71 4.27 9.90
C THR A 101 -10.04 5.60 9.25
N GLU A 102 -9.44 6.70 9.72
CA GLU A 102 -9.66 8.02 9.12
C GLU A 102 -9.11 8.10 7.69
N LEU A 103 -7.93 7.54 7.45
CA LEU A 103 -7.36 7.45 6.11
C LEU A 103 -8.28 6.68 5.15
N PHE A 104 -8.76 5.50 5.54
CA PHE A 104 -9.61 4.67 4.68
C PHE A 104 -10.99 5.28 4.45
N ARG A 105 -11.55 6.01 5.43
CA ARG A 105 -12.75 6.82 5.21
C ARG A 105 -12.55 7.88 4.13
N SER A 106 -11.39 8.54 4.12
CA SER A 106 -11.07 9.50 3.05
C SER A 106 -10.97 8.84 1.66
N TRP A 107 -10.73 7.52 1.60
CA TRP A 107 -10.60 6.73 0.38
C TRP A 107 -11.89 6.02 -0.04
N GLU A 108 -13.04 6.36 0.55
CA GLU A 108 -14.30 5.65 0.27
C GLU A 108 -14.55 5.49 -1.24
N ARG A 109 -14.33 6.54 -2.05
CA ARG A 109 -14.52 6.47 -3.51
C ARG A 109 -13.47 5.67 -4.28
N LEU A 110 -12.31 5.42 -3.68
CA LEU A 110 -11.18 4.71 -4.30
C LEU A 110 -11.22 3.20 -4.05
N LEU A 111 -11.92 2.76 -3.00
CA LEU A 111 -11.99 1.37 -2.60
C LEU A 111 -13.17 0.66 -3.25
N SER A 112 -13.00 -0.61 -3.64
CA SER A 112 -14.10 -1.50 -3.99
C SER A 112 -15.04 -1.73 -2.79
N PRO A 113 -16.28 -2.20 -3.03
CA PRO A 113 -17.21 -2.50 -1.94
C PRO A 113 -16.66 -3.48 -0.90
N ALA A 114 -15.88 -4.48 -1.33
CA ALA A 114 -15.26 -5.45 -0.43
C ALA A 114 -14.21 -4.78 0.48
N ALA A 115 -13.34 -3.93 -0.10
CA ALA A 115 -12.33 -3.21 0.66
C ALA A 115 -12.96 -2.19 1.63
N ARG A 116 -14.06 -1.51 1.24
CA ARG A 116 -14.81 -0.62 2.15
C ARG A 116 -15.38 -1.37 3.36
N ALA A 117 -15.98 -2.53 3.13
CA ALA A 117 -16.51 -3.35 4.22
C ALA A 117 -15.38 -3.80 5.17
N ALA A 118 -14.27 -4.29 4.62
CA ALA A 118 -13.13 -4.76 5.42
C ALA A 118 -12.46 -3.67 6.26
N THR A 119 -12.46 -2.42 5.77
CA THR A 119 -11.90 -1.26 6.48
C THR A 119 -12.86 -0.62 7.49
N ALA A 120 -14.16 -0.88 7.39
CA ALA A 120 -15.17 -0.38 8.33
C ALA A 120 -15.29 -1.22 9.62
N ASP A 121 -14.95 -2.51 9.56
CA ASP A 121 -15.10 -3.50 10.65
C ASP A 121 -13.95 -3.49 11.69
N ARG A 122 -13.11 -2.44 11.73
CA ARG A 122 -11.85 -2.43 12.51
C ARG A 122 -11.71 -1.24 13.47
#